data_AF-A0A352S635-F1
#
_entry.id   AF-A0A352S635-F1
#
_cell.length_a   1.000
_cell.length_b   1.000
_cell.length_c   1.000
_cell.angle_alpha   90.00
_cell.angle_beta   90.00
_cell.angle_gamma   90.00
#
_symmetry.space_group_name_H-M   'P 1'
#
loop_
_entity.id
_entity.type
_entity.pdbx_description
1 polymer ?
#
loop_
_entity_poly.entity_id
_entity_poly.type
_entity_poly.pdbx_seq_one_letter_code
_entity_poly.pdbx_strand_id
1 'polypeptide(L)' 'MARQILDGIRVLELGQLIAGPFAAKTLADFGAHVVKVEPP' A
#
# COMPACT_ATOMS: atom_id res chain seq x y z
N MET A 1 20.61 -4.31 -8.07
CA MET A 1 19.80 -3.72 -6.98
C MET A 1 19.02 -4.84 -6.33
N ALA A 2 18.97 -4.95 -5.01
CA ALA A 2 18.22 -6.01 -4.33
C ALA A 2 16.70 -5.77 -4.52
N ARG A 3 15.95 -6.85 -4.72
CA ARG A 3 14.48 -6.80 -4.80
C ARG A 3 13.91 -6.49 -3.42
N GLN A 4 12.98 -5.53 -3.35
CA GLN A 4 12.26 -5.22 -2.11
C GLN A 4 11.39 -6.39 -1.66
N ILE A 5 11.16 -6.54 -0.36
CA ILE A 5 10.51 -7.73 0.22
C ILE A 5 9.06 -7.91 -0.26
N LEU A 6 8.37 -6.83 -0.66
CA LEU A 6 7.02 -6.89 -1.22
C LEU A 6 6.95 -6.57 -2.73
N ASP A 7 8.08 -6.58 -3.45
CA ASP A 7 8.07 -6.32 -4.89
C ASP A 7 7.20 -7.34 -5.63
N GLY A 8 6.32 -6.85 -6.51
CA GLY A 8 5.32 -7.63 -7.24
C GLY A 8 3.97 -7.81 -6.53
N ILE A 9 3.83 -7.41 -5.27
CA ILE A 9 2.55 -7.40 -4.56
C ILE A 9 1.73 -6.18 -4.96
N ARG A 10 0.43 -6.37 -5.20
CA ARG A 10 -0.55 -5.32 -5.49
C ARG A 10 -1.56 -5.21 -4.35
N VAL A 11 -1.83 -4.00 -3.89
CA VAL A 11 -2.73 -3.73 -2.76
C VAL A 11 -3.75 -2.68 -3.15
N LEU A 12 -5.02 -2.92 -2.80
CA LEU A 12 -6.08 -1.91 -2.83
C LEU A 12 -6.32 -1.40 -1.42
N GLU A 13 -6.15 -0.10 -1.21
CA GLU A 13 -6.46 0.56 0.06
C GLU A 13 -7.89 1.12 0.00
N LEU A 14 -8.76 0.61 0.88
CA LEU A 14 -10.17 1.01 0.97
C LEU A 14 -10.51 1.67 2.33
N GLY A 15 -9.52 1.80 3.22
CA GLY A 15 -9.70 2.33 4.55
C GLY A 15 -9.80 3.85 4.56
N GLN A 16 -10.19 4.39 5.70
CA GLN A 16 -10.33 5.83 5.93
C GLN A 16 -9.58 6.24 7.19
N LEU A 17 -9.45 7.55 7.38
CA LEU A 17 -8.75 8.14 8.52
C LEU A 17 -7.29 7.69 8.57
N ILE A 18 -6.84 7.09 9.67
CA ILE A 18 -5.40 6.92 9.94
C ILE A 18 -4.96 5.47 9.71
N ALA A 19 -5.68 4.49 10.26
CA ALA A 19 -5.18 3.12 10.34
C ALA A 19 -4.97 2.46 8.97
N GLY A 20 -5.95 2.56 8.07
CA GLY A 20 -5.87 1.98 6.72
C GLY A 20 -4.76 2.61 5.87
N PRO A 21 -4.76 3.95 5.68
CA PRO A 21 -3.72 4.63 4.94
C PRO A 21 -2.31 4.43 5.53
N PHE A 22 -2.18 4.38 6.85
CA PHE A 22 -0.90 4.12 7.51
C PHE A 22 -0.38 2.71 7.20
N ALA A 23 -1.23 1.69 7.34
CA ALA A 23 -0.85 0.31 7.02
C ALA A 23 -0.45 0.17 5.54
N ALA A 24 -1.23 0.76 4.63
CA ALA A 24 -0.96 0.70 3.20
C ALA A 24 0.33 1.45 2.81
N LYS A 25 0.60 2.60 3.45
CA LYS A 25 1.89 3.29 3.32
C LYS A 25 3.05 2.38 3.73
N THR A 26 2.94 1.69 4.87
CA THR A 26 3.99 0.75 5.30
C THR A 26 4.24 -0.34 4.26
N LEU A 27 3.20 -0.88 3.63
CA LEU A 27 3.35 -1.86 2.54
C LEU A 27 4.05 -1.26 1.31
N ALA A 28 3.72 -0.03 0.94
CA ALA A 28 4.40 0.69 -0.15
C ALA A 28 5.88 0.94 0.15
N ASP A 29 6.22 1.30 1.39
CA ASP A 29 7.60 1.52 1.85
C ASP A 29 8.47 0.25 1.67
N PHE A 30 7.85 -0.94 1.71
CA PHE A 30 8.48 -2.24 1.46
C PHE A 30 8.35 -2.77 0.02
N GLY A 31 7.91 -1.92 -0.92
CA GLY A 31 7.92 -2.20 -2.36
C GLY A 31 6.61 -2.72 -2.96
N ALA A 32 5.50 -2.73 -2.21
CA ALA A 32 4.20 -3.07 -2.77
C ALA A 32 3.66 -1.94 -3.67
N HIS A 33 2.93 -2.31 -4.74
CA HIS A 33 2.18 -1.36 -5.55
C HIS A 33 0.78 -1.14 -4.96
N VAL A 34 0.60 0.01 -4.30
CA VAL A 34 -0.63 0.35 -3.57
C VAL A 34 -1.46 1.35 -4.35
N VAL A 35 -2.75 1.06 -4.51
CA VAL A 35 -3.75 1.99 -5.10
C VAL A 35 -4.78 2.32 -4.04
N LYS A 36 -4.93 3.61 -3.75
CA LYS A 36 -5.99 4.13 -2.89
C LYS A 36 -7.30 4.23 -3.68
N VAL A 37 -8.37 3.65 -3.15
CA VAL A 37 -9.72 3.83 -3.66
C VAL A 37 -10.45 4.78 -2.72
N GLU A 38 -11.03 5.82 -3.29
CA GLU A 38 -11.88 6.77 -2.59
C GLU A 38 -13.33 6.65 -3.09
N PRO A 39 -14.33 7.02 -2.26
CA PRO A 39 -15.69 7.23 -2.73
C PRO A 39 -15.74 8.28 -3.87
N PRO A 40 -16.77 8.23 -4.74
CA PRO A 40 -16.95 9.18 -5.83
C PRO A 40 -17.18 10.62 -5.36
#